data_AF-A0A7X0RPW4-F1
#
_entry.id   AF-A0A7X0RPW4-F1
#
_cell.length_a   1.000
_cell.length_b   1.000
_cell.length_c   1.000
_cell.angle_alpha   90.00
_cell.angle_beta   90.00
_cell.angle_gamma   90.00
#
_symmetry.space_group_name_H-M   'P 1'
#
loop_
_entity.id
_entity.type
_entity.pdbx_description
1 polymer ?
#
loop_
_entity_poly.entity_id
_entity_poly.type
_entity_poly.pdbx_seq_one_letter_code
_entity_poly.pdbx_strand_id
1 'polypeptide(L)'
;MVDAAGNNLVFLLCTPRSGSSLTTVMLQNHGRLFAAQEMWFLMSLLDLKAAQRRAYGGGAILERFFNGVLPDDAFADACRSFAVQAYNGLLRGGGGADIVIDKSPRYYYLLEFLDALFPRARRIWLLRNPLAVLASYKKLGASRGGAADLAGLLEGPAFDIKAADLTIGLMRYLRYFANPDPYVYRLRYEELVADPRGQLDGACRFLGTAYEEGMENYGARMGTAKSELYFSMGVGDPNVADHAAPHRESVDAWKDVLTKREAELYVRLLGAQVFEELGYGEALAVAERWTGVRFGREPDERLMALRERQLSETTGCRWEPEYAMRAGAGGGAAAGSKGVPDLAGQAGFSGAADEADGAMPGAKTDPRVLQLQMTVRALELRLEAGIREQRHLRAQLGAMKRKADWLKSAIPFGKRLSRFASACMAGGGKK
;
A
#
# COMPACT_ATOMS: atom_id res chain seq x y z
N MET A 1 -20.47 -11.77 4.66
CA MET A 1 -20.39 -11.29 3.27
C MET A 1 -20.39 -9.78 3.28
N VAL A 2 -19.67 -9.17 2.34
CA VAL A 2 -19.62 -7.72 2.15
C VAL A 2 -20.88 -7.24 1.45
N ASP A 3 -21.52 -6.19 1.96
CA ASP A 3 -22.68 -5.56 1.34
C ASP A 3 -22.33 -4.22 0.68
N ALA A 4 -23.32 -3.57 0.06
CA ALA A 4 -23.15 -2.31 -0.63
C ALA A 4 -22.72 -1.15 0.31
N ALA A 5 -23.05 -1.21 1.60
CA ALA A 5 -22.60 -0.19 2.55
C ALA A 5 -21.16 -0.43 3.03
N GLY A 6 -20.61 -1.63 2.80
CA GLY A 6 -19.28 -2.05 3.25
C GLY A 6 -19.29 -2.74 4.61
N ASN A 7 -20.43 -3.25 5.10
CA ASN A 7 -20.42 -4.09 6.30
C ASN A 7 -19.54 -5.32 6.04
N ASN A 8 -18.78 -5.75 7.06
CA ASN A 8 -17.77 -6.82 6.95
C ASN A 8 -16.59 -6.52 6.00
N LEU A 9 -16.41 -5.28 5.57
CA LEU A 9 -15.20 -4.80 4.90
C LEU A 9 -14.40 -3.90 5.84
N VAL A 10 -13.09 -4.10 5.86
CA VAL A 10 -12.14 -3.37 6.69
C VAL A 10 -11.01 -2.86 5.82
N PHE A 11 -10.73 -1.56 5.88
CA PHE A 11 -9.55 -0.98 5.25
C PHE A 11 -8.43 -0.82 6.28
N LEU A 12 -7.28 -1.45 6.05
CA LEU A 12 -6.06 -1.21 6.83
C LEU A 12 -5.26 -0.10 6.13
N LEU A 13 -5.34 1.11 6.70
CA LEU A 13 -4.87 2.36 6.12
C LEU A 13 -3.63 2.87 6.86
N CYS A 14 -2.56 3.12 6.12
CA CYS A 14 -1.27 3.59 6.64
C CYS A 14 -0.37 4.03 5.50
N THR A 15 0.68 4.82 5.72
CA THR A 15 1.75 4.96 4.73
C THR A 15 2.60 3.68 4.63
N PRO A 16 3.24 3.38 3.49
CA PRO A 16 4.12 2.22 3.40
C PRO A 16 5.24 2.25 4.46
N ARG A 17 5.74 1.07 4.81
CA ARG A 17 6.77 0.84 5.87
C ARG A 17 6.29 1.09 7.31
N SER A 18 4.98 1.26 7.52
CA SER A 18 4.37 1.38 8.86
C SER A 18 4.05 0.05 9.54
N GLY A 19 4.51 -1.09 9.00
CA GLY A 19 4.25 -2.43 9.59
C GLY A 19 2.93 -3.07 9.18
N SER A 20 2.32 -2.61 8.07
CA SER A 20 1.04 -3.13 7.60
C SER A 20 1.10 -4.59 7.19
N SER A 21 2.16 -5.03 6.50
CA SER A 21 2.34 -6.44 6.15
C SER A 21 2.39 -7.35 7.39
N LEU A 22 3.07 -6.93 8.46
CA LEU A 22 3.11 -7.66 9.74
C LEU A 22 1.70 -7.74 10.34
N THR A 23 1.02 -6.60 10.43
CA THR A 23 -0.36 -6.50 10.95
C THR A 23 -1.32 -7.40 10.19
N THR A 24 -1.26 -7.37 8.85
CA THR A 24 -2.12 -8.18 7.98
C THR A 24 -1.87 -9.67 8.16
N VAL A 25 -0.61 -10.09 8.27
CA VAL A 25 -0.26 -11.51 8.50
C VAL A 25 -0.82 -12.01 9.84
N MET A 26 -0.74 -11.21 10.90
CA MET A 26 -1.32 -11.59 12.19
C MET A 26 -2.85 -11.64 12.15
N LEU A 27 -3.51 -10.67 11.51
CA LEU A 27 -4.97 -10.67 11.37
C LEU A 27 -5.46 -11.82 10.48
N GLN A 28 -4.73 -12.16 9.42
CA GLN A 28 -5.05 -13.27 8.51
C GLN A 28 -5.09 -14.63 9.22
N ASN A 29 -4.42 -14.77 10.36
CA ASN A 29 -4.45 -16.00 11.14
C ASN A 29 -5.82 -16.27 11.80
N HIS A 30 -6.68 -15.26 11.93
CA HIS A 30 -8.01 -15.46 12.49
C HIS A 30 -8.92 -16.25 11.52
N GLY A 31 -9.68 -17.22 12.04
CA GLY A 31 -10.62 -18.02 11.27
C GLY A 31 -11.65 -17.20 10.48
N ARG A 32 -12.15 -16.09 11.06
CA ARG A 32 -13.19 -15.23 10.47
C ARG A 32 -12.68 -14.14 9.52
N LEU A 33 -11.38 -13.88 9.53
CA LEU A 33 -10.78 -12.82 8.74
C LEU A 33 -10.20 -13.38 7.44
N PHE A 34 -10.41 -12.66 6.35
CA PHE A 34 -9.71 -12.85 5.08
C PHE A 34 -8.90 -11.59 4.79
N ALA A 35 -7.59 -11.74 4.77
CA ALA A 35 -6.65 -10.70 4.38
C ALA A 35 -5.64 -11.32 3.41
N ALA A 36 -5.53 -10.73 2.23
CA ALA A 36 -4.44 -11.05 1.31
C ALA A 36 -3.28 -10.08 1.53
N GLN A 37 -2.24 -10.19 0.71
CA GLN A 37 -1.31 -9.09 0.52
C GLN A 37 -2.03 -7.87 -0.11
N GLU A 38 -1.30 -6.97 -0.74
CA GLU A 38 -1.88 -5.72 -1.18
C GLU A 38 -2.79 -5.89 -2.40
N MET A 39 -4.03 -5.41 -2.32
CA MET A 39 -5.03 -5.64 -3.36
C MET A 39 -5.02 -4.53 -4.43
N TRP A 40 -4.87 -3.26 -4.03
CA TRP A 40 -4.78 -2.05 -4.89
C TRP A 40 -5.89 -1.85 -5.95
N PHE A 41 -6.81 -2.78 -6.16
CA PHE A 41 -7.70 -2.75 -7.32
C PHE A 41 -8.70 -1.58 -7.28
N LEU A 42 -9.08 -1.08 -6.09
CA LEU A 42 -9.89 0.13 -5.97
C LEU A 42 -9.20 1.37 -6.56
N MET A 43 -7.86 1.44 -6.51
CA MET A 43 -7.10 2.47 -7.20
C MET A 43 -7.27 2.32 -8.72
N SER A 44 -7.18 1.09 -9.22
CA SER A 44 -7.38 0.81 -10.65
C SER A 44 -8.79 1.14 -11.13
N LEU A 45 -9.81 0.98 -10.27
CA LEU A 45 -11.17 1.41 -10.58
C LEU A 45 -11.22 2.94 -10.69
N LEU A 46 -10.68 3.68 -9.72
CA LEU A 46 -10.62 5.14 -9.78
C LEU A 46 -9.84 5.63 -11.01
N ASP A 47 -8.73 4.95 -11.34
CA ASP A 47 -7.87 5.26 -12.49
C ASP A 47 -8.58 5.10 -13.84
N LEU A 48 -9.75 4.44 -13.92
CA LEU A 48 -10.56 4.44 -15.14
C LEU A 48 -10.92 5.86 -15.60
N LYS A 49 -11.06 6.81 -14.66
CA LYS A 49 -11.28 8.23 -14.96
C LYS A 49 -10.00 8.95 -15.42
N ALA A 50 -8.82 8.38 -15.20
CA ALA A 50 -7.54 8.96 -15.57
C ALA A 50 -7.14 8.62 -17.02
N ALA A 51 -6.30 9.46 -17.61
CA ALA A 51 -5.76 9.23 -18.94
C ALA A 51 -4.89 7.96 -18.99
N GLN A 52 -5.36 6.95 -19.70
CA GLN A 52 -4.69 5.65 -19.79
C GLN A 52 -3.53 5.67 -20.79
N ARG A 53 -2.30 5.40 -20.32
CA ARG A 53 -1.06 5.41 -21.15
C ARG A 53 -1.07 4.42 -22.33
N ARG A 54 -1.91 3.38 -22.29
CA ARG A 54 -1.99 2.33 -23.31
C ARG A 54 -3.44 1.98 -23.65
N ALA A 55 -4.29 2.99 -23.81
CA ALA A 55 -5.66 2.77 -24.23
C ALA A 55 -5.72 2.31 -25.70
N TYR A 56 -6.02 1.03 -25.93
CA TYR A 56 -6.23 0.49 -27.27
C TYR A 56 -7.34 1.23 -28.03
N GLY A 57 -8.44 1.54 -27.34
CA GLY A 57 -9.56 2.33 -27.87
C GLY A 57 -9.34 3.84 -27.91
N GLY A 58 -8.12 4.33 -27.62
CA GLY A 58 -7.81 5.76 -27.56
C GLY A 58 -8.09 6.41 -26.20
N GLY A 59 -7.07 7.00 -25.58
CA GLY A 59 -7.16 7.56 -24.22
C GLY A 59 -8.20 8.67 -24.08
N ALA A 60 -8.30 9.54 -25.09
CA ALA A 60 -9.26 10.64 -25.11
C ALA A 60 -10.72 10.19 -25.19
N ILE A 61 -11.01 9.03 -25.80
CA ILE A 61 -12.37 8.47 -25.85
C ILE A 61 -12.78 8.00 -24.47
N LEU A 62 -11.91 7.27 -23.78
CA LEU A 62 -12.15 6.81 -22.41
C LEU A 62 -12.30 7.98 -21.44
N GLU A 63 -11.42 8.98 -21.54
CA GLU A 63 -11.49 10.18 -20.71
C GLU A 63 -12.83 10.92 -20.89
N ARG A 64 -13.30 11.11 -22.14
CA ARG A 64 -14.60 11.73 -22.42
C ARG A 64 -15.76 10.89 -21.93
N PHE A 65 -15.68 9.57 -22.03
CA PHE A 65 -16.72 8.69 -21.52
C PHE A 65 -16.81 8.80 -20.00
N PHE A 66 -15.72 8.55 -19.28
CA PHE A 66 -15.71 8.52 -17.82
C PHE A 66 -15.86 9.88 -17.14
N ASN A 67 -15.44 10.98 -17.78
CA ASN A 67 -15.51 12.32 -17.21
C ASN A 67 -16.53 13.25 -17.87
N GLY A 68 -17.22 12.80 -18.92
CA GLY A 68 -18.15 13.64 -19.68
C GLY A 68 -19.48 13.00 -20.05
N VAL A 69 -19.58 11.66 -20.09
CA VAL A 69 -20.81 10.95 -20.47
C VAL A 69 -21.38 10.16 -19.30
N LEU A 70 -20.54 9.41 -18.57
CA LEU A 70 -20.95 8.59 -17.45
C LEU A 70 -21.13 9.46 -16.20
N PRO A 71 -22.33 9.50 -15.58
CA PRO A 71 -22.54 10.19 -14.32
C PRO A 71 -21.67 9.63 -13.18
N ASP A 72 -21.24 10.50 -12.26
CA ASP A 72 -20.34 10.12 -11.16
C ASP A 72 -20.96 9.11 -10.19
N ASP A 73 -22.26 9.20 -9.93
CA ASP A 73 -23.03 8.25 -9.12
C ASP A 73 -23.12 6.88 -9.81
N ALA A 74 -23.43 6.85 -11.11
CA ALA A 74 -23.44 5.62 -11.90
C ALA A 74 -22.06 4.95 -11.95
N PHE A 75 -20.99 5.74 -12.07
CA PHE A 75 -19.61 5.24 -11.98
C PHE A 75 -19.32 4.63 -10.60
N ALA A 76 -19.65 5.35 -9.51
CA ALA A 76 -19.46 4.87 -8.15
C ALA A 76 -20.26 3.58 -7.89
N ASP A 77 -21.51 3.50 -8.34
CA ASP A 77 -22.36 2.31 -8.22
C ASP A 77 -21.79 1.11 -8.97
N ALA A 78 -21.30 1.31 -10.19
CA ALA A 78 -20.64 0.27 -10.98
C ALA A 78 -19.35 -0.22 -10.30
N CYS A 79 -18.51 0.69 -9.80
CA CYS A 79 -17.30 0.35 -9.05
C CYS A 79 -17.63 -0.38 -7.75
N ARG A 80 -18.66 0.04 -7.02
CA ARG A 80 -19.13 -0.62 -5.80
C ARG A 80 -19.59 -2.04 -6.11
N SER A 81 -20.38 -2.23 -7.15
CA SER A 81 -20.85 -3.56 -7.59
C SER A 81 -19.68 -4.49 -7.92
N PHE A 82 -18.69 -4.01 -8.69
CA PHE A 82 -17.47 -4.77 -8.98
C PHE A 82 -16.72 -5.15 -7.70
N ALA A 83 -16.48 -4.18 -6.82
CA ALA A 83 -15.73 -4.38 -5.59
C ALA A 83 -16.42 -5.34 -4.62
N VAL A 84 -17.73 -5.20 -4.42
CA VAL A 84 -18.54 -6.14 -3.61
C VAL A 84 -18.43 -7.55 -4.17
N GLN A 85 -18.53 -7.73 -5.49
CA GLN A 85 -18.40 -9.04 -6.11
C GLN A 85 -16.99 -9.62 -5.97
N ALA A 86 -15.96 -8.79 -6.13
CA ALA A 86 -14.57 -9.20 -5.94
C ALA A 86 -14.33 -9.66 -4.49
N TYR A 87 -14.67 -8.85 -3.49
CA TYR A 87 -14.51 -9.19 -2.08
C TYR A 87 -15.31 -10.43 -1.68
N ASN A 88 -16.55 -10.55 -2.14
CA ASN A 88 -17.37 -11.73 -1.87
C ASN A 88 -16.84 -12.98 -2.59
N GLY A 89 -16.20 -12.83 -3.75
CA GLY A 89 -15.45 -13.90 -4.41
C GLY A 89 -14.29 -14.40 -3.55
N LEU A 90 -13.53 -13.48 -2.95
CA LEU A 90 -12.44 -13.80 -2.03
C LEU A 90 -12.94 -14.52 -0.76
N LEU A 91 -14.03 -14.04 -0.14
CA LEU A 91 -14.63 -14.69 1.03
C LEU A 91 -15.09 -16.13 0.73
N ARG A 92 -15.67 -16.37 -0.44
CA ARG A 92 -16.07 -17.73 -0.87
C ARG A 92 -14.88 -18.68 -0.97
N GLY A 93 -13.70 -18.19 -1.34
CA GLY A 93 -12.44 -18.98 -1.33
C GLY A 93 -11.72 -18.99 0.02
N GLY A 94 -12.18 -18.21 1.00
CA GLY A 94 -11.50 -17.91 2.26
C GLY A 94 -11.73 -18.91 3.40
N GLY A 95 -12.39 -20.04 3.15
CA GLY A 95 -12.49 -21.15 4.11
C GLY A 95 -13.22 -20.80 5.42
N GLY A 96 -14.35 -20.09 5.35
CA GLY A 96 -15.17 -19.73 6.51
C GLY A 96 -14.99 -18.31 7.04
N ALA A 97 -14.09 -17.53 6.41
CA ALA A 97 -14.00 -16.10 6.67
C ALA A 97 -15.28 -15.36 6.23
N ASP A 98 -15.67 -14.35 7.00
CA ASP A 98 -16.85 -13.52 6.74
C ASP A 98 -16.54 -12.02 6.70
N ILE A 99 -15.34 -11.62 7.12
CA ILE A 99 -14.81 -10.25 7.09
C ILE A 99 -13.58 -10.17 6.17
N VAL A 100 -13.52 -9.17 5.29
CA VAL A 100 -12.35 -8.89 4.45
C VAL A 100 -11.54 -7.73 5.02
N ILE A 101 -10.23 -7.90 5.07
CA ILE A 101 -9.26 -6.82 5.32
C ILE A 101 -8.54 -6.51 4.01
N ASP A 102 -8.84 -5.35 3.44
CA ASP A 102 -8.08 -4.78 2.34
C ASP A 102 -6.98 -3.88 2.91
N LYS A 103 -5.74 -4.37 2.83
CA LYS A 103 -4.56 -3.60 3.18
C LYS A 103 -3.93 -3.06 1.90
N SER A 104 -3.93 -1.75 1.75
CA SER A 104 -3.29 -1.07 0.62
C SER A 104 -2.73 0.29 1.09
N PRO A 105 -1.41 0.43 1.32
CA PRO A 105 -0.88 1.60 2.03
C PRO A 105 -1.08 2.93 1.30
N ARG A 106 -1.16 2.95 -0.03
CA ARG A 106 -1.39 4.21 -0.77
C ARG A 106 -2.86 4.56 -0.96
N TYR A 107 -3.76 3.99 -0.18
CA TYR A 107 -5.18 4.38 -0.20
C TYR A 107 -5.43 5.82 0.24
N TYR A 108 -4.42 6.53 0.79
CA TYR A 108 -4.44 8.00 0.84
C TYR A 108 -4.80 8.61 -0.53
N TYR A 109 -4.52 7.93 -1.63
CA TYR A 109 -4.87 8.32 -3.00
C TYR A 109 -6.39 8.43 -3.27
N LEU A 110 -7.24 7.70 -2.54
CA LEU A 110 -8.66 7.55 -2.89
C LEU A 110 -9.61 7.60 -1.69
N LEU A 111 -9.26 8.32 -0.63
CA LEU A 111 -10.02 8.36 0.63
C LEU A 111 -11.49 8.77 0.43
N GLU A 112 -11.71 9.79 -0.39
CA GLU A 112 -13.03 10.29 -0.78
C GLU A 112 -13.85 9.20 -1.47
N PHE A 113 -13.18 8.43 -2.35
CA PHE A 113 -13.79 7.33 -3.07
C PHE A 113 -14.10 6.14 -2.15
N LEU A 114 -13.26 5.86 -1.15
CA LEU A 114 -13.55 4.83 -0.14
C LEU A 114 -14.84 5.15 0.64
N ASP A 115 -15.04 6.40 1.01
CA ASP A 115 -16.23 6.84 1.75
C ASP A 115 -17.47 6.82 0.85
N ALA A 116 -17.35 7.21 -0.41
CA ALA A 116 -18.43 7.15 -1.40
C ALA A 116 -18.84 5.70 -1.74
N LEU A 117 -17.88 4.79 -1.85
CA LEU A 117 -18.16 3.38 -2.14
C LEU A 117 -18.71 2.65 -0.92
N PHE A 118 -18.09 2.83 0.25
CA PHE A 118 -18.30 2.00 1.43
C PHE A 118 -18.37 2.83 2.72
N PRO A 119 -19.48 3.57 2.94
CA PRO A 119 -19.61 4.48 4.07
C PRO A 119 -19.61 3.78 5.43
N ARG A 120 -19.92 2.47 5.50
CA ARG A 120 -19.96 1.68 6.75
C ARG A 120 -18.82 0.68 6.89
N ALA A 121 -17.87 0.63 5.95
CA ALA A 121 -16.67 -0.17 6.15
C ALA A 121 -15.87 0.34 7.37
N ARG A 122 -15.19 -0.55 8.07
CA ARG A 122 -14.33 -0.15 9.20
C ARG A 122 -12.95 0.24 8.69
N ARG A 123 -12.28 1.14 9.38
CA ARG A 123 -10.93 1.62 9.08
C ARG A 123 -10.02 1.29 10.25
N ILE A 124 -8.95 0.55 10.00
CA ILE A 124 -7.82 0.44 10.93
C ILE A 124 -6.77 1.43 10.47
N TRP A 125 -6.51 2.46 11.27
CA TRP A 125 -5.46 3.44 11.01
C TRP A 125 -4.17 2.98 11.69
N LEU A 126 -3.25 2.43 10.90
CA LEU A 126 -1.95 1.98 11.40
C LEU A 126 -0.91 3.09 11.30
N LEU A 127 -0.33 3.43 12.44
CA LEU A 127 0.66 4.48 12.62
C LEU A 127 2.03 3.92 12.98
N ARG A 128 3.06 4.63 12.56
CA ARG A 128 4.44 4.39 12.96
C ARG A 128 5.17 5.73 13.05
N ASN A 129 6.15 5.82 13.94
CA ASN A 129 7.02 6.99 14.08
C ASN A 129 7.58 7.39 12.68
N PRO A 130 7.33 8.63 12.21
CA PRO A 130 7.81 9.07 10.90
C PRO A 130 9.32 8.88 10.70
N LEU A 131 10.15 9.08 11.73
CA LEU A 131 11.59 8.85 11.64
C LEU A 131 11.94 7.37 11.43
N ALA A 132 11.18 6.46 12.04
CA ALA A 132 11.33 5.02 11.83
C ALA A 132 10.90 4.60 10.41
N VAL A 133 9.87 5.24 9.85
CA VAL A 133 9.44 5.05 8.46
C VAL A 133 10.54 5.51 7.49
N LEU A 134 11.11 6.70 7.68
CA LEU A 134 12.22 7.21 6.87
C LEU A 134 13.45 6.26 6.92
N ALA A 135 13.83 5.83 8.13
CA ALA A 135 14.91 4.87 8.32
C ALA A 135 14.65 3.54 7.61
N SER A 136 13.41 3.07 7.59
CA SER A 136 13.01 1.86 6.86
C SER A 136 13.22 2.00 5.36
N TYR A 137 12.84 3.13 4.75
CA TYR A 137 13.11 3.39 3.33
C TYR A 137 14.61 3.42 3.02
N LYS A 138 15.43 4.03 3.88
CA LYS A 138 16.89 4.06 3.73
C LYS A 138 17.49 2.66 3.73
N LYS A 139 17.11 1.81 4.71
CA LYS A 139 17.54 0.41 4.78
C LYS A 139 17.13 -0.39 3.54
N LEU A 140 15.89 -0.23 3.07
CA LEU A 140 15.39 -0.91 1.87
C LEU A 140 16.11 -0.46 0.59
N GLY A 141 16.46 0.81 0.47
CA GLY A 141 17.26 1.32 -0.64
C GLY A 141 18.65 0.69 -0.68
N ALA A 142 19.32 0.65 0.49
CA ALA A 142 20.63 0.05 0.64
C ALA A 142 20.63 -1.46 0.32
N SER A 143 19.61 -2.21 0.77
CA SER A 143 19.51 -3.65 0.50
C SER A 143 19.28 -3.97 -0.99
N ARG A 144 18.81 -3.01 -1.78
CA ARG A 144 18.63 -3.12 -3.24
C ARG A 144 19.81 -2.59 -4.04
N GLY A 145 20.94 -2.30 -3.39
CA GLY A 145 22.17 -1.86 -4.05
C GLY A 145 22.18 -0.40 -4.50
N GLY A 146 21.22 0.42 -4.05
CA GLY A 146 21.18 1.85 -4.33
C GLY A 146 21.79 2.69 -3.20
N ALA A 147 22.43 3.80 -3.55
CA ALA A 147 22.70 4.86 -2.57
C ALA A 147 21.36 5.53 -2.20
N ALA A 148 21.03 5.57 -0.91
CA ALA A 148 19.82 6.23 -0.43
C ALA A 148 20.08 7.74 -0.27
N ASP A 149 20.02 8.49 -1.37
CA ASP A 149 20.01 9.96 -1.32
C ASP A 149 18.67 10.45 -0.75
N LEU A 150 18.57 10.46 0.59
CA LEU A 150 17.38 10.94 1.28
C LEU A 150 17.18 12.44 1.11
N ALA A 151 18.25 13.23 0.99
CA ALA A 151 18.12 14.67 0.76
C ALA A 151 17.49 14.94 -0.61
N GLY A 152 17.99 14.28 -1.66
CA GLY A 152 17.39 14.32 -3.00
C GLY A 152 15.95 13.80 -3.02
N LEU A 153 15.64 12.76 -2.23
CA LEU A 153 14.27 12.26 -2.11
C LEU A 153 13.32 13.30 -1.46
N LEU A 154 13.76 13.95 -0.39
CA LEU A 154 12.92 14.84 0.42
C LEU A 154 12.81 16.25 -0.19
N GLU A 155 13.89 16.80 -0.74
CA GLU A 155 13.96 18.18 -1.23
C GLU A 155 14.08 18.29 -2.76
N GLY A 156 14.39 17.20 -3.45
CA GLY A 156 14.65 17.21 -4.88
C GLY A 156 13.43 17.58 -5.73
N PRO A 157 13.66 18.12 -6.94
CA PRO A 157 12.60 18.53 -7.86
C PRO A 157 11.99 17.36 -8.65
N ALA A 158 12.64 16.19 -8.65
CA ALA A 158 12.12 15.00 -9.30
C ALA A 158 10.99 14.37 -8.46
N PHE A 159 9.96 13.88 -9.13
CA PHE A 159 8.91 13.13 -8.44
C PHE A 159 9.38 11.72 -8.10
N ASP A 160 9.26 11.35 -6.84
CA ASP A 160 9.37 9.97 -6.34
C ASP A 160 8.16 9.70 -5.47
N ILE A 161 7.47 8.59 -5.72
CA ILE A 161 6.30 8.18 -4.93
C ILE A 161 6.63 7.99 -3.45
N LYS A 162 7.87 7.63 -3.10
CA LYS A 162 8.30 7.52 -1.70
C LYS A 162 8.33 8.87 -1.00
N ALA A 163 8.63 9.95 -1.73
CA ALA A 163 8.56 11.30 -1.20
C ALA A 163 7.10 11.66 -0.90
N ALA A 164 6.18 11.31 -1.79
CA ALA A 164 4.74 11.45 -1.53
C ALA A 164 4.28 10.61 -0.34
N ASP A 165 4.70 9.34 -0.24
CA ASP A 165 4.42 8.44 0.89
C ASP A 165 4.84 9.07 2.24
N LEU A 166 6.03 9.68 2.28
CA LEU A 166 6.64 10.29 3.47
C LEU A 166 6.08 11.68 3.82
N THR A 167 5.34 12.32 2.92
CA THR A 167 4.90 13.71 3.06
C THR A 167 3.39 13.81 2.91
N ILE A 168 2.90 14.18 1.73
CA ILE A 168 1.48 14.46 1.47
C ILE A 168 0.59 13.22 1.68
N GLY A 169 1.09 12.00 1.53
CA GLY A 169 0.35 10.78 1.85
C GLY A 169 0.09 10.65 3.36
N LEU A 170 1.09 10.97 4.19
CA LEU A 170 0.95 11.04 5.64
C LEU A 170 -0.03 12.16 6.04
N MET A 171 0.12 13.36 5.45
CA MET A 171 -0.76 14.50 5.73
C MET A 171 -2.22 14.21 5.36
N ARG A 172 -2.45 13.50 4.25
CA ARG A 172 -3.80 13.08 3.85
C ARG A 172 -4.44 12.14 4.87
N TYR A 173 -3.69 11.17 5.40
CA TYR A 173 -4.22 10.32 6.48
C TYR A 173 -4.46 11.08 7.78
N LEU A 174 -3.55 12.00 8.14
CA LEU A 174 -3.70 12.83 9.34
C LEU A 174 -5.00 13.65 9.29
N ARG A 175 -5.28 14.28 8.14
CA ARG A 175 -6.53 15.02 7.88
C ARG A 175 -7.76 14.10 7.86
N TYR A 176 -7.67 12.96 7.17
CA TYR A 176 -8.76 12.00 7.06
C TYR A 176 -9.22 11.49 8.42
N PHE A 177 -8.29 11.26 9.34
CA PHE A 177 -8.55 10.80 10.71
C PHE A 177 -8.53 11.90 11.77
N ALA A 178 -8.69 13.18 11.38
CA ALA A 178 -8.62 14.31 12.31
C ALA A 178 -9.73 14.26 13.38
N ASN A 179 -10.87 13.66 13.07
CA ASN A 179 -12.00 13.54 13.98
C ASN A 179 -12.14 12.10 14.50
N PRO A 180 -12.48 11.89 15.79
CA PRO A 180 -12.86 10.57 16.29
C PRO A 180 -14.11 10.05 15.58
N ASP A 181 -14.09 8.77 15.20
CA ASP A 181 -15.20 8.13 14.49
C ASP A 181 -15.33 6.66 14.95
N PRO A 182 -16.56 6.15 15.20
CA PRO A 182 -16.78 4.77 15.66
C PRO A 182 -16.39 3.69 14.64
N TYR A 183 -16.23 4.04 13.36
CA TYR A 183 -15.72 3.16 12.32
C TYR A 183 -14.20 3.20 12.19
N VAL A 184 -13.47 3.85 13.12
CA VAL A 184 -12.00 3.95 13.11
C VAL A 184 -11.39 3.30 14.35
N TYR A 185 -10.39 2.45 14.13
CA TYR A 185 -9.52 1.93 15.17
C TYR A 185 -8.08 2.35 14.91
N ARG A 186 -7.49 3.10 15.85
CA ARG A 186 -6.10 3.55 15.79
C ARG A 186 -5.19 2.45 16.35
N LEU A 187 -4.22 2.02 15.55
CA LEU A 187 -3.22 1.03 15.92
C LEU A 187 -1.82 1.64 15.76
N ARG A 188 -0.96 1.51 16.77
CA ARG A 188 0.45 1.93 16.68
C ARG A 188 1.34 0.73 16.48
N TYR A 189 2.24 0.81 15.51
CA TYR A 189 3.22 -0.24 15.25
C TYR A 189 4.05 -0.55 16.49
N GLU A 190 4.48 0.47 17.23
CA GLU A 190 5.33 0.32 18.42
C GLU A 190 4.61 -0.42 19.55
N GLU A 191 3.33 -0.15 19.74
CA GLU A 191 2.48 -0.86 20.70
C GLU A 191 2.19 -2.29 20.22
N LEU A 192 1.91 -2.46 18.92
CA LEU A 192 1.64 -3.76 18.31
C LEU A 192 2.80 -4.73 18.46
N VAL A 193 4.05 -4.27 18.34
CA VAL A 193 5.21 -5.16 18.52
C VAL A 193 5.64 -5.30 19.98
N ALA A 194 5.17 -4.42 20.87
CA ALA A 194 5.45 -4.51 22.30
C ALA A 194 4.46 -5.40 23.05
N ASP A 195 3.18 -5.34 22.68
CA ASP A 195 2.10 -6.19 23.18
C ASP A 195 1.18 -6.65 22.02
N PRO A 196 1.64 -7.62 21.19
CA PRO A 196 0.86 -8.08 20.05
C PRO A 196 -0.52 -8.62 20.44
N ARG A 197 -0.59 -9.39 21.53
CA ARG A 197 -1.84 -10.01 21.99
C ARG A 197 -2.88 -8.95 22.36
N GLY A 198 -2.51 -7.98 23.21
CA GLY A 198 -3.45 -6.94 23.65
C GLY A 198 -3.94 -6.07 22.49
N GLN A 199 -3.03 -5.74 21.55
CA GLN A 199 -3.37 -4.94 20.37
C GLN A 199 -4.24 -5.69 19.36
N LEU A 200 -3.99 -6.99 19.15
CA LEU A 200 -4.82 -7.85 18.30
C LEU A 200 -6.20 -8.11 18.93
N ASP A 201 -6.29 -8.29 20.24
CA ASP A 201 -7.57 -8.42 20.94
C ASP A 201 -8.41 -7.14 20.82
N GLY A 202 -7.79 -5.97 20.99
CA GLY A 202 -8.45 -4.68 20.73
C GLY A 202 -8.97 -4.55 19.29
N ALA A 203 -8.15 -4.93 18.32
CA ALA A 203 -8.56 -4.95 16.91
C ALA A 203 -9.72 -5.94 16.66
N CYS A 204 -9.66 -7.16 17.21
CA CYS A 204 -10.74 -8.15 17.06
C CYS A 204 -12.06 -7.64 17.64
N ARG A 205 -12.03 -7.06 18.85
CA ARG A 205 -13.20 -6.45 19.49
C ARG A 205 -13.80 -5.34 18.63
N PHE A 206 -12.98 -4.48 18.06
CA PHE A 206 -13.42 -3.46 17.11
C PHE A 206 -14.04 -4.07 15.84
N LEU A 207 -13.51 -5.19 15.36
CA LEU A 207 -14.07 -5.94 14.24
C LEU A 207 -15.31 -6.77 14.60
N GLY A 208 -15.72 -6.81 15.86
CA GLY A 208 -16.86 -7.61 16.32
C GLY A 208 -16.57 -9.11 16.36
N THR A 209 -15.31 -9.49 16.55
CA THR A 209 -14.87 -10.88 16.74
C THR A 209 -14.11 -11.03 18.06
N ALA A 210 -13.97 -12.27 18.54
CA ALA A 210 -13.13 -12.58 19.68
C ALA A 210 -11.70 -12.88 19.22
N TYR A 211 -10.70 -12.53 20.01
CA TYR A 211 -9.32 -12.93 19.78
C TYR A 211 -9.18 -14.45 19.68
N GLU A 212 -8.37 -14.93 18.74
CA GLU A 212 -7.97 -16.34 18.62
C GLU A 212 -6.53 -16.51 19.11
N GLU A 213 -6.30 -17.50 19.98
CA GLU A 213 -4.99 -17.70 20.61
C GLU A 213 -3.88 -17.95 19.58
N GLY A 214 -2.77 -17.23 19.72
CA GLY A 214 -1.59 -17.36 18.88
C GLY A 214 -1.71 -16.75 17.48
N MET A 215 -2.63 -15.80 17.27
CA MET A 215 -2.70 -15.01 16.02
C MET A 215 -1.38 -14.30 15.70
N GLU A 216 -0.62 -13.88 16.71
CA GLU A 216 0.69 -13.25 16.59
C GLU A 216 1.81 -14.23 16.19
N ASN A 217 1.62 -15.55 16.36
CA ASN A 217 2.61 -16.58 16.04
C ASN A 217 2.53 -17.01 14.58
N TYR A 218 2.69 -16.05 13.67
CA TYR A 218 2.44 -16.27 12.25
C TYR A 218 3.44 -17.21 11.56
N GLY A 219 4.67 -17.31 12.06
CA GLY A 219 5.64 -18.29 11.55
C GLY A 219 5.21 -19.73 11.77
N ALA A 220 4.54 -20.01 12.89
CA ALA A 220 4.05 -21.36 13.20
C ALA A 220 2.84 -21.77 12.33
N ARG A 221 2.18 -20.80 11.68
CA ARG A 221 1.05 -21.02 10.76
C ARG A 221 1.44 -20.97 9.29
N MET A 222 2.75 -20.90 9.00
CA MET A 222 3.31 -21.06 7.65
C MET A 222 2.95 -22.45 7.11
N GLY A 223 2.48 -22.52 5.86
CA GLY A 223 2.04 -23.77 5.22
C GLY A 223 0.55 -24.11 5.44
N THR A 224 -0.23 -23.25 6.10
CA THR A 224 -1.69 -23.32 6.01
C THR A 224 -2.17 -22.78 4.66
N ALA A 225 -3.30 -23.29 4.15
CA ALA A 225 -3.84 -22.82 2.87
C ALA A 225 -4.10 -21.29 2.83
N LYS A 226 -4.50 -20.70 3.97
CA LYS A 226 -4.65 -19.23 4.12
C LYS A 226 -3.30 -18.49 4.06
N SER A 227 -2.25 -19.04 4.69
CA SER A 227 -0.90 -18.47 4.66
C SER A 227 -0.28 -18.60 3.26
N GLU A 228 -0.43 -19.75 2.60
CA GLU A 228 0.07 -19.97 1.24
C GLU A 228 -0.57 -19.00 0.25
N LEU A 229 -1.88 -18.80 0.32
CA LEU A 229 -2.60 -17.81 -0.48
C LEU A 229 -2.13 -16.38 -0.20
N TYR A 230 -1.82 -16.04 1.06
CA TYR A 230 -1.24 -14.75 1.38
C TYR A 230 0.11 -14.57 0.68
N PHE A 231 1.03 -15.53 0.81
CA PHE A 231 2.39 -15.41 0.26
C PHE A 231 2.49 -15.66 -1.26
N SER A 232 1.45 -16.19 -1.90
CA SER A 232 1.48 -16.53 -3.34
C SER A 232 1.58 -15.31 -4.24
N MET A 233 1.04 -14.15 -3.83
CA MET A 233 1.13 -12.92 -4.64
C MET A 233 2.54 -12.33 -4.71
N GLY A 234 3.43 -12.66 -3.76
CA GLY A 234 4.84 -12.22 -3.78
C GLY A 234 5.06 -10.70 -3.65
N VAL A 235 4.07 -9.97 -3.13
CA VAL A 235 4.12 -8.52 -2.89
C VAL A 235 4.10 -8.21 -1.38
N GLY A 236 4.48 -7.00 -0.97
CA GLY A 236 4.57 -6.63 0.45
C GLY A 236 6.00 -6.63 1.00
N ASP A 237 6.13 -6.76 2.33
CA ASP A 237 7.43 -6.60 3.00
C ASP A 237 8.18 -7.95 3.04
N PRO A 238 9.34 -8.09 2.34
CA PRO A 238 10.06 -9.36 2.28
C PRO A 238 10.51 -9.84 3.67
N ASN A 239 10.83 -8.90 4.56
CA ASN A 239 11.37 -9.20 5.89
C ASN A 239 10.36 -9.90 6.81
N VAL A 240 9.05 -9.84 6.53
CA VAL A 240 8.04 -10.50 7.37
C VAL A 240 8.18 -12.02 7.30
N ALA A 241 8.61 -12.56 6.15
CA ALA A 241 8.80 -13.99 5.98
C ALA A 241 10.01 -14.54 6.77
N ASP A 242 10.90 -13.68 7.25
CA ASP A 242 12.15 -14.07 7.93
C ASP A 242 11.98 -14.26 9.44
N HIS A 243 10.81 -13.95 9.99
CA HIS A 243 10.53 -13.99 11.43
C HIS A 243 9.31 -14.84 11.75
N ALA A 244 9.28 -15.47 12.92
CA ALA A 244 8.14 -16.28 13.34
C ALA A 244 7.08 -15.52 14.17
N ALA A 245 7.46 -14.38 14.73
CA ALA A 245 6.65 -13.55 15.60
C ALA A 245 7.12 -12.07 15.54
N PRO A 246 6.30 -11.11 16.00
CA PRO A 246 6.69 -9.71 16.06
C PRO A 246 7.95 -9.49 16.90
N HIS A 247 8.77 -8.53 16.50
CA HIS A 247 10.01 -8.17 17.18
C HIS A 247 10.15 -6.64 17.24
N ARG A 248 10.91 -6.15 18.23
CA ARG A 248 11.04 -4.71 18.53
C ARG A 248 12.26 -4.04 17.88
N GLU A 249 13.09 -4.79 17.16
CA GLU A 249 14.38 -4.32 16.65
C GLU A 249 14.28 -3.10 15.72
N SER A 250 13.14 -2.95 15.03
CA SER A 250 12.95 -1.86 14.08
C SER A 250 12.28 -0.61 14.66
N VAL A 251 11.87 -0.63 15.94
CA VAL A 251 11.17 0.48 16.61
C VAL A 251 12.10 1.70 16.73
N ASP A 252 13.28 1.49 17.29
CA ASP A 252 14.26 2.56 17.56
C ASP A 252 15.42 2.62 16.57
N ALA A 253 15.42 1.75 15.55
CA ALA A 253 16.51 1.64 14.58
C ALA A 253 16.81 2.95 13.83
N TRP A 254 15.90 3.93 13.81
CA TRP A 254 16.13 5.23 13.20
C TRP A 254 17.27 6.01 13.85
N LYS A 255 17.54 5.78 15.14
CA LYS A 255 18.64 6.43 15.89
C LYS A 255 20.02 6.06 15.34
N ASP A 256 20.15 4.84 14.81
CA ASP A 256 21.42 4.31 14.29
C ASP A 256 21.51 4.41 12.76
N VAL A 257 20.36 4.47 12.08
CA VAL A 257 20.28 4.43 10.61
C VAL A 257 20.34 5.81 9.98
N LEU A 258 19.67 6.78 10.61
CA LEU A 258 19.66 8.15 10.12
C LEU A 258 20.90 8.88 10.63
N THR A 259 21.42 9.77 9.79
CA THR A 259 22.35 10.80 10.22
C THR A 259 21.56 11.94 10.88
N LYS A 260 22.23 12.74 11.72
CA LYS A 260 21.62 13.95 12.31
C LYS A 260 21.00 14.86 11.24
N ARG A 261 21.71 15.04 10.11
CA ARG A 261 21.24 15.86 9.00
C ARG A 261 19.97 15.31 8.37
N GLU A 262 19.89 14.01 8.10
CA GLU A 262 18.68 13.40 7.51
C GLU A 262 17.48 13.50 8.45
N ALA A 263 17.67 13.28 9.75
CA ALA A 263 16.61 13.45 10.73
C ALA A 263 16.15 14.92 10.82
N GLU A 264 17.09 15.86 10.87
CA GLU A 264 16.79 17.29 10.86
C GLU A 264 16.00 17.72 9.62
N LEU A 265 16.45 17.32 8.42
CA LEU A 265 15.77 17.63 7.17
C LEU A 265 14.32 17.17 7.20
N TYR A 266 14.08 15.95 7.66
CA TYR A 266 12.74 15.38 7.65
C TYR A 266 11.82 15.98 8.72
N VAL A 267 12.33 16.25 9.93
CA VAL A 267 11.53 16.92 10.96
C VAL A 267 11.21 18.36 10.56
N ARG A 268 12.15 19.09 9.95
CA ARG A 268 11.88 20.43 9.40
C ARG A 268 10.83 20.42 8.30
N LEU A 269 10.86 19.41 7.43
CA LEU A 269 9.89 19.25 6.35
C LEU A 269 8.48 19.01 6.91
N LEU A 270 8.32 18.09 7.85
CA LEU A 270 7.01 17.77 8.42
C LEU A 270 6.51 18.80 9.44
N GLY A 271 7.41 19.48 10.14
CA GLY A 271 7.07 20.34 11.28
C GLY A 271 6.86 19.55 12.57
N ALA A 272 7.14 20.18 13.71
CA ALA A 272 6.99 19.57 15.04
C ALA A 272 5.53 19.21 15.36
N GLN A 273 4.56 20.01 14.87
CA GLN A 273 3.14 19.79 15.13
C GLN A 273 2.66 18.43 14.60
N VAL A 274 3.12 18.02 13.42
CA VAL A 274 2.74 16.71 12.84
C VAL A 274 3.19 15.56 13.74
N PHE A 275 4.37 15.64 14.36
CA PHE A 275 4.82 14.64 15.32
C PHE A 275 3.95 14.64 16.59
N GLU A 276 3.58 15.80 17.10
CA GLU A 276 2.70 15.96 18.27
C GLU A 276 1.31 15.34 18.02
N GLU A 277 0.67 15.66 16.89
CA GLU A 277 -0.66 15.16 16.53
C GLU A 277 -0.68 13.64 16.28
N LEU A 278 0.39 13.12 15.66
CA LEU A 278 0.58 11.69 15.51
C LEU A 278 0.89 10.99 16.84
N GLY A 279 1.14 11.73 17.93
CA GLY A 279 1.47 11.23 19.26
C GLY A 279 2.91 10.72 19.38
N TYR A 280 3.82 11.27 18.59
CA TYR A 280 5.26 10.99 18.59
C TYR A 280 6.10 12.16 19.16
N GLY A 281 5.51 12.94 20.08
CA GLY A 281 6.20 14.06 20.75
C GLY A 281 7.46 13.64 21.51
N GLU A 282 7.50 12.44 22.09
CA GLU A 282 8.72 11.91 22.72
C GLU A 282 9.83 11.63 21.71
N ALA A 283 9.49 11.05 20.55
CA ALA A 283 10.44 10.79 19.48
C ALA A 283 11.00 12.10 18.90
N LEU A 284 10.14 13.12 18.77
CA LEU A 284 10.53 14.48 18.41
C LEU A 284 11.52 15.05 19.45
N ALA A 285 11.21 14.96 20.74
CA ALA A 285 12.09 15.44 21.80
C ALA A 285 13.46 14.71 21.83
N VAL A 286 13.49 13.41 21.51
CA VAL A 286 14.74 12.67 21.32
C VAL A 286 15.52 13.20 20.12
N ALA A 287 14.84 13.45 19.00
CA ALA A 287 15.47 14.01 17.80
C ALA A 287 16.07 15.39 18.09
N GLU A 288 15.35 16.28 18.80
CA GLU A 288 15.85 17.61 19.18
C GLU A 288 17.12 17.54 20.03
N ARG A 289 17.15 16.66 21.04
CA ARG A 289 18.34 16.45 21.88
C ARG A 289 19.51 15.88 21.07
N TRP A 290 19.22 14.98 20.14
CA TRP A 290 20.23 14.30 19.34
C TRP A 290 20.85 15.22 18.27
N THR A 291 20.04 16.03 17.60
CA THR A 291 20.50 17.00 16.59
C THR A 291 21.04 18.29 17.22
N GLY A 292 20.58 18.65 18.42
CA GLY A 292 20.86 19.93 19.06
C GLY A 292 20.03 21.08 18.49
N VAL A 293 18.97 20.78 17.75
CA VAL A 293 18.11 21.75 17.04
C VAL A 293 16.71 21.69 17.62
N ARG A 294 16.11 22.85 17.87
CA ARG A 294 14.68 22.97 18.14
C ARG A 294 13.93 23.22 16.84
N PHE A 295 12.93 22.39 16.54
CA PHE A 295 12.27 22.42 15.23
C PHE A 295 11.10 23.42 15.19
N GLY A 296 10.84 23.98 14.01
CA GLY A 296 9.65 24.81 13.77
C GLY A 296 8.37 23.98 13.89
N ARG A 297 7.27 24.62 14.26
CA ARG A 297 5.97 23.94 14.44
C ARG A 297 5.36 23.50 13.11
N GLU A 298 5.32 24.41 12.15
CA GLU A 298 4.65 24.22 10.87
C GLU A 298 5.47 23.35 9.90
N PRO A 299 4.80 22.60 9.01
CA PRO A 299 5.46 21.94 7.88
C PRO A 299 6.10 22.95 6.90
N ASP A 300 7.06 22.49 6.10
CA ASP A 300 7.59 23.27 4.98
C ASP A 300 6.54 23.39 3.87
N GLU A 301 5.82 24.52 3.86
CA GLU A 301 4.73 24.80 2.91
C GLU A 301 5.17 24.68 1.45
N ARG A 302 6.40 25.12 1.13
CA ARG A 302 6.91 25.11 -0.24
C ARG A 302 7.10 23.67 -0.72
N LEU A 303 7.72 22.83 0.11
CA LEU A 303 7.92 21.42 -0.22
C LEU A 303 6.59 20.65 -0.22
N MET A 304 5.69 20.92 0.72
CA MET A 304 4.35 20.30 0.72
C MET A 304 3.58 20.63 -0.56
N ALA A 305 3.53 21.91 -0.95
CA ALA A 305 2.88 22.34 -2.19
C ALA A 305 3.55 21.76 -3.45
N LEU A 306 4.88 21.58 -3.44
CA LEU A 306 5.58 20.91 -4.52
C LEU A 306 5.15 19.43 -4.62
N ARG A 307 5.13 18.69 -3.51
CA ARG A 307 4.77 17.27 -3.49
C ARG A 307 3.31 17.03 -3.86
N GLU A 308 2.41 17.89 -3.39
CA GLU A 308 0.99 17.83 -3.74
C GLU A 308 0.77 18.05 -5.24
N ARG A 309 1.42 19.07 -5.81
CA ARG A 309 1.38 19.34 -7.26
C ARG A 309 1.90 18.16 -8.06
N GLN A 310 3.08 17.63 -7.70
CA GLN A 310 3.68 16.50 -8.41
C GLN A 310 2.79 15.25 -8.35
N LEU A 311 2.18 14.95 -7.20
CA LEU A 311 1.26 13.82 -7.09
C LEU A 311 0.01 14.04 -7.95
N SER A 312 -0.60 15.24 -7.88
CA SER A 312 -1.78 15.60 -8.68
C SER A 312 -1.51 15.49 -10.18
N GLU A 313 -0.39 16.05 -10.66
CA GLU A 313 0.02 16.00 -12.06
C GLU A 313 0.32 14.58 -12.54
N THR A 314 0.98 13.76 -11.70
CA THR A 314 1.35 12.39 -12.08
C THR A 314 0.15 11.46 -12.15
N THR A 315 -0.84 11.67 -11.28
CA THR A 315 -2.01 10.79 -11.17
C THR A 315 -3.23 11.30 -11.93
N GLY A 316 -3.31 12.60 -12.20
CA GLY A 316 -4.50 13.24 -12.73
C GLY A 316 -5.63 13.38 -11.71
N CYS A 317 -5.45 12.92 -10.47
CA CYS A 317 -6.45 13.01 -9.42
C CYS A 317 -6.52 14.42 -8.84
N ARG A 318 -7.73 14.80 -8.45
CA ARG A 318 -8.02 15.99 -7.66
C ARG A 318 -8.71 15.55 -6.38
N TRP A 319 -8.25 16.10 -5.28
CA TRP A 319 -8.75 15.75 -3.96
C TRP A 319 -9.44 16.92 -3.30
N GLU A 320 -10.36 16.62 -2.39
CA GLU A 320 -10.99 17.65 -1.57
C GLU A 320 -9.95 18.20 -0.57
N PRO A 321 -9.73 19.52 -0.51
CA PRO A 321 -8.85 20.12 0.49
C PRO A 321 -9.36 19.83 1.91
N GLU A 322 -8.44 19.52 2.83
CA GLU A 322 -8.77 19.22 4.23
C GLU A 322 -9.86 18.14 4.42
N TYR A 323 -9.89 17.14 3.53
CA TYR A 323 -10.88 16.08 3.60
C TYR A 323 -10.75 15.24 4.89
N ALA A 324 -11.80 15.25 5.70
CA ALA A 324 -11.99 14.38 6.85
C ALA A 324 -12.99 13.27 6.50
N MET A 325 -12.79 12.09 7.10
CA MET A 325 -13.62 10.90 6.90
C MET A 325 -15.10 11.18 7.16
N ARG A 326 -15.98 10.65 6.29
CA ARG A 326 -17.45 10.80 6.35
C ARG A 326 -18.13 9.43 6.51
N ALA A 327 -17.74 8.68 7.54
CA ALA A 327 -18.30 7.35 7.79
C ALA A 327 -19.75 7.41 8.29
N GLY A 328 -20.55 6.38 7.98
CA GLY A 328 -21.92 6.23 8.47
C GLY A 328 -22.95 7.22 7.91
N ALA A 329 -22.51 8.24 7.17
CA ALA A 329 -23.39 9.19 6.48
C ALA A 329 -23.92 8.59 5.17
N GLY A 330 -24.78 7.57 5.26
CA GLY A 330 -25.35 6.89 4.10
C GLY A 330 -26.87 6.82 4.15
N GLY A 331 -27.53 7.77 3.50
CA GLY A 331 -28.96 7.68 3.17
C GLY A 331 -29.70 9.01 3.04
N GLY A 332 -29.25 9.93 2.18
CA GLY A 332 -30.04 11.11 1.80
C GLY A 332 -29.36 12.45 2.05
N ALA A 333 -28.44 12.82 1.16
CA ALA A 333 -28.18 14.22 0.82
C ALA A 333 -27.47 14.21 -0.53
N ALA A 334 -28.22 14.55 -1.58
CA ALA A 334 -27.61 15.05 -2.79
C ALA A 334 -26.65 16.18 -2.39
N ALA A 335 -25.36 15.99 -2.66
CA ALA A 335 -24.40 17.08 -2.62
C ALA A 335 -24.88 18.12 -3.64
N GLY A 336 -25.30 19.29 -3.14
CA GLY A 336 -25.95 20.32 -3.94
C GLY A 336 -25.06 20.79 -5.09
N SER A 337 -25.44 20.45 -6.31
CA SER A 337 -25.02 21.20 -7.49
C SER A 337 -25.80 22.51 -7.51
N LYS A 338 -25.10 23.61 -7.24
CA LYS A 338 -25.63 24.94 -7.56
C LYS A 338 -25.63 25.11 -9.08
N GLY A 339 -26.83 25.14 -9.64
CA GLY A 339 -27.18 25.85 -10.87
C GLY A 339 -27.01 25.05 -12.16
N VAL A 340 -28.12 24.87 -12.87
CA VAL A 340 -28.40 25.30 -14.26
C VAL A 340 -29.88 24.92 -14.57
N PRO A 341 -30.61 25.70 -15.37
CA PRO A 341 -32.06 25.80 -15.26
C PRO A 341 -32.84 24.76 -16.07
N ASP A 342 -34.08 24.63 -15.62
CA ASP A 342 -35.28 24.07 -16.23
C ASP A 342 -35.27 24.00 -17.77
N LEU A 343 -35.40 22.78 -18.30
CA LEU A 343 -35.93 22.53 -19.62
C LEU A 343 -36.92 21.37 -19.54
N ALA A 344 -38.18 21.76 -19.37
CA ALA A 344 -39.34 20.96 -19.69
C ALA A 344 -39.27 20.43 -21.14
N GLY A 345 -39.49 19.13 -21.28
CA GLY A 345 -39.60 18.45 -22.57
C GLY A 345 -40.19 17.07 -22.39
N GLN A 346 -41.52 16.98 -22.46
CA GLN A 346 -42.30 15.76 -22.40
C GLN A 346 -41.88 14.76 -23.49
N ALA A 347 -41.66 13.50 -23.11
CA ALA A 347 -41.98 12.33 -23.93
C ALA A 347 -42.07 11.10 -23.02
N GLY A 348 -43.29 10.59 -22.86
CA GLY A 348 -43.55 9.38 -22.11
C GLY A 348 -43.05 8.14 -22.83
N PHE A 349 -42.50 7.20 -22.06
CA PHE A 349 -42.45 5.79 -22.43
C PHE A 349 -42.74 4.97 -21.18
N SER A 350 -43.99 4.50 -21.08
CA SER A 350 -44.40 3.44 -20.17
C SER A 350 -43.96 2.10 -20.77
N GLY A 351 -42.98 1.45 -20.16
CA GLY A 351 -42.61 0.07 -20.45
C GLY A 351 -42.69 -0.75 -19.17
N ALA A 352 -43.67 -1.64 -19.11
CA ALA A 352 -43.86 -2.60 -18.03
C ALA A 352 -42.63 -3.51 -17.89
N ALA A 353 -42.16 -3.70 -16.66
CA ALA A 353 -41.16 -4.70 -16.33
C ALA A 353 -41.90 -6.02 -16.04
N ASP A 354 -41.94 -6.90 -17.04
CA ASP A 354 -42.29 -8.31 -16.83
C ASP A 354 -41.10 -9.03 -16.18
N GLU A 355 -41.41 -9.67 -15.07
CA GLU A 355 -40.54 -10.61 -14.35
C GLU A 355 -40.22 -11.81 -15.26
N ALA A 356 -38.94 -11.98 -15.60
CA ALA A 356 -38.42 -13.21 -16.18
C ALA A 356 -37.38 -13.80 -15.22
N ASP A 357 -37.89 -14.59 -14.29
CA ASP A 357 -37.11 -15.51 -13.46
C ASP A 357 -36.53 -16.61 -14.35
N GLY A 358 -35.20 -16.60 -14.48
CA GLY A 358 -34.46 -17.42 -15.44
C GLY A 358 -33.03 -17.67 -14.98
N ALA A 359 -32.83 -17.94 -13.70
CA ALA A 359 -31.53 -18.34 -13.18
C ALA A 359 -31.21 -19.79 -13.54
N MET A 360 -30.32 -19.98 -14.52
CA MET A 360 -29.60 -21.23 -14.75
C MET A 360 -28.86 -21.65 -13.46
N PRO A 361 -28.83 -22.93 -13.06
CA PRO A 361 -28.17 -23.36 -11.85
C PRO A 361 -26.64 -23.27 -12.03
N GLY A 362 -26.05 -22.17 -11.57
CA GLY A 362 -24.61 -22.01 -11.50
C GLY A 362 -24.01 -23.08 -10.59
N ALA A 363 -23.13 -23.92 -11.15
CA ALA A 363 -22.37 -24.91 -10.39
C ALA A 363 -21.70 -24.23 -9.19
N LYS A 364 -22.13 -24.57 -7.97
CA LYS A 364 -21.45 -24.15 -6.74
C LYS A 364 -20.05 -24.76 -6.76
N THR A 365 -19.08 -24.00 -7.26
CA THR A 365 -17.66 -24.39 -7.21
C THR A 365 -17.27 -24.56 -5.75
N ASP A 366 -16.70 -25.71 -5.41
CA ASP A 366 -16.22 -26.00 -4.05
C ASP A 366 -15.26 -24.89 -3.59
N PRO A 367 -15.49 -24.24 -2.43
CA PRO A 367 -14.60 -23.25 -1.83
C PRO A 367 -13.13 -23.64 -1.84
N ARG A 368 -12.83 -24.93 -1.59
CA ARG A 368 -11.46 -25.46 -1.59
C ARG A 368 -10.85 -25.48 -2.99
N VAL A 369 -11.65 -25.78 -4.01
CA VAL A 369 -11.22 -25.75 -5.41
C VAL A 369 -10.92 -24.31 -5.84
N LEU A 370 -11.77 -23.35 -5.47
CA LEU A 370 -11.54 -21.93 -5.78
C LEU A 370 -10.26 -21.41 -5.12
N GLN A 371 -10.03 -21.76 -3.85
CA GLN A 371 -8.81 -21.40 -3.13
C GLN A 371 -7.56 -21.95 -3.83
N LEU A 372 -7.57 -23.23 -4.20
CA LEU A 372 -6.46 -23.86 -4.91
C LEU A 372 -6.22 -23.21 -6.27
N GLN A 373 -7.27 -22.90 -7.03
CA GLN A 373 -7.15 -22.19 -8.31
C GLN A 373 -6.49 -20.82 -8.16
N MET A 374 -6.86 -20.05 -7.12
CA MET A 374 -6.24 -18.76 -6.82
C MET A 374 -4.75 -18.92 -6.48
N THR A 375 -4.42 -19.88 -5.61
CA THR A 375 -3.04 -20.15 -5.20
C THR A 375 -2.17 -20.57 -6.39
N VAL A 376 -2.64 -21.54 -7.20
CA VAL A 376 -1.92 -22.03 -8.39
C VAL A 376 -1.65 -20.88 -9.36
N ARG A 377 -2.68 -20.09 -9.69
CA ARG A 377 -2.53 -18.96 -10.63
C ARG A 377 -1.53 -17.91 -10.14
N ALA A 378 -1.55 -17.59 -8.84
CA ALA A 378 -0.59 -16.66 -8.26
C ALA A 378 0.86 -17.22 -8.31
N LEU A 379 1.05 -18.51 -8.03
CA LEU A 379 2.34 -19.18 -8.12
C LEU A 379 2.87 -19.25 -9.57
N GLU A 380 2.00 -19.53 -10.55
CA GLU A 380 2.35 -19.51 -11.98
C GLU A 380 2.87 -18.13 -12.41
N LEU A 381 2.15 -17.06 -12.07
CA LEU A 381 2.57 -15.68 -12.37
C LEU A 381 3.93 -15.34 -11.72
N ARG A 382 4.16 -15.80 -10.49
CA ARG A 382 5.43 -15.60 -9.79
C ARG A 382 6.58 -16.37 -10.46
N LEU A 383 6.33 -17.60 -10.90
CA LEU A 383 7.31 -18.40 -11.64
C LEU A 383 7.69 -17.73 -12.97
N GLU A 384 6.70 -17.24 -13.72
CA GLU A 384 6.93 -16.51 -14.98
C GLU A 384 7.74 -15.22 -14.76
N ALA A 385 7.45 -14.47 -13.70
CA ALA A 385 8.23 -13.30 -13.30
C ALA A 385 9.68 -13.67 -12.95
N GLY A 386 9.88 -14.74 -12.16
CA GLY A 386 11.21 -15.25 -11.80
C GLY A 386 12.03 -15.70 -13.00
N ILE A 387 11.42 -16.38 -13.97
CA ILE A 387 12.08 -16.78 -15.22
C ILE A 387 12.48 -15.56 -16.05
N ARG A 388 11.63 -14.53 -16.13
CA ARG A 388 11.94 -13.27 -16.82
C ARG A 388 13.12 -12.56 -16.17
N GLU A 389 13.14 -12.46 -14.85
CA GLU A 389 14.24 -11.84 -14.10
C GLU A 389 15.55 -12.62 -14.28
N GLN A 390 15.51 -13.96 -14.20
CA GLN A 390 16.68 -14.79 -14.44
C GLN A 390 17.24 -14.58 -15.87
N ARG A 391 16.38 -14.45 -16.88
CA ARG A 391 16.80 -14.12 -18.25
C ARG A 391 17.44 -12.73 -18.31
N HIS A 392 16.85 -11.74 -17.63
CA HIS A 392 17.39 -10.37 -17.55
C HIS A 392 18.78 -10.35 -16.90
N LEU A 393 18.95 -10.97 -15.74
CA LEU A 393 20.23 -11.07 -15.03
C LEU A 393 21.28 -11.83 -15.85
N ARG A 394 20.89 -12.92 -16.53
CA ARG A 394 21.80 -13.62 -17.47
C ARG A 394 22.23 -12.71 -18.61
N ALA A 395 21.33 -11.90 -19.16
CA ALA A 395 21.66 -10.94 -20.21
C ALA A 395 22.61 -9.83 -19.72
N GLN A 396 22.36 -9.28 -18.52
CA GLN A 396 23.24 -8.30 -17.87
C GLN A 396 24.64 -8.89 -17.61
N LEU A 397 24.72 -10.10 -17.04
CA LEU A 397 25.98 -10.78 -16.80
C LEU A 397 26.74 -11.05 -18.11
N GLY A 398 26.03 -11.42 -19.17
CA GLY A 398 26.59 -11.53 -20.52
C GLY A 398 27.12 -10.19 -21.04
N ALA A 399 26.41 -9.09 -20.81
CA ALA A 399 26.85 -7.75 -21.19
C ALA A 399 28.07 -7.29 -20.39
N MET A 400 28.12 -7.57 -19.08
CA MET A 400 29.27 -7.27 -18.23
C MET A 400 30.48 -8.12 -18.62
N LYS A 401 30.30 -9.41 -18.93
CA LYS A 401 31.38 -10.26 -19.48
C LYS A 401 31.93 -9.70 -20.79
N ARG A 402 31.07 -9.32 -21.73
CA ARG A 402 31.49 -8.67 -22.98
C ARG A 402 32.25 -7.37 -22.74
N LYS A 403 31.80 -6.52 -21.81
CA LYS A 403 32.53 -5.29 -21.42
C LYS A 403 33.89 -5.60 -20.80
N ALA A 404 33.96 -6.61 -19.94
CA ALA A 404 35.21 -7.04 -19.30
C ALA A 404 36.18 -7.63 -20.34
N ASP A 405 35.70 -8.44 -21.28
CA ASP A 405 36.52 -9.01 -22.36
C ASP A 405 36.99 -7.92 -23.33
N TRP A 406 36.14 -6.94 -23.63
CA TRP A 406 36.52 -5.76 -24.39
C TRP A 406 37.63 -4.96 -23.68
N LEU A 407 37.47 -4.65 -22.39
CA LEU A 407 38.51 -3.98 -21.59
C LEU A 407 39.82 -4.77 -21.55
N LYS A 408 39.75 -6.10 -21.38
CA LYS A 408 40.93 -6.97 -21.43
C LYS A 408 41.63 -6.95 -22.79
N SER A 409 40.87 -6.76 -23.88
CA SER A 409 41.42 -6.67 -25.24
C SER A 409 41.97 -5.28 -25.59
N ALA A 410 41.42 -4.22 -24.99
CA ALA A 410 41.80 -2.83 -25.24
C ALA A 410 43.04 -2.37 -24.46
N ILE A 411 43.42 -3.06 -23.37
CA ILE A 411 44.61 -2.75 -22.60
C ILE A 411 45.83 -3.48 -23.20
N PRO A 412 46.86 -2.78 -23.72
CA PRO A 412 47.99 -3.39 -24.45
C PRO A 412 48.86 -4.34 -23.62
N PHE A 413 48.68 -4.38 -22.29
CA PHE A 413 49.36 -5.28 -21.35
C PHE A 413 48.43 -6.31 -20.68
N GLY A 414 47.14 -6.38 -21.02
CA GLY A 414 46.15 -7.23 -20.33
C GLY A 414 46.50 -8.73 -20.34
N LYS A 415 47.07 -9.23 -21.44
CA LYS A 415 47.56 -10.62 -21.51
C LYS A 415 48.84 -10.87 -20.70
N ARG A 416 49.67 -9.84 -20.45
CA ARG A 416 50.89 -9.93 -19.63
C ARG A 416 50.58 -9.86 -18.14
N LEU A 417 49.64 -9.02 -17.73
CA LEU A 417 49.20 -8.89 -16.33
C LEU A 417 48.50 -10.15 -15.81
N SER A 418 47.65 -10.82 -16.61
CA SER A 418 47.04 -12.09 -16.18
C SER A 418 48.07 -13.22 -16.02
N ARG A 419 49.11 -13.27 -16.86
CA ARG A 419 50.23 -14.22 -16.71
C ARG A 419 51.07 -13.91 -15.47
N PHE A 420 51.29 -12.63 -15.16
CA PHE A 420 52.03 -12.21 -13.96
C PHE A 420 51.24 -12.52 -12.68
N ALA A 421 49.93 -12.29 -12.67
CA ALA A 421 49.06 -12.62 -11.54
C ALA A 421 48.97 -14.15 -11.31
N SER A 422 48.86 -14.96 -12.37
CA SER A 422 48.90 -16.42 -12.24
C SER A 422 50.29 -16.94 -11.80
N ALA A 423 51.38 -16.27 -12.18
CA ALA A 423 52.73 -16.61 -11.73
C ALA A 423 52.98 -16.23 -10.26
N CYS A 424 52.45 -15.09 -9.79
CA CYS A 424 52.51 -14.69 -8.38
C CYS A 424 51.67 -15.61 -7.47
N MET A 425 50.54 -16.13 -7.94
CA MET A 425 49.76 -17.10 -7.17
C MET A 425 50.34 -18.53 -7.17
N ALA A 426 51.15 -18.89 -8.18
CA ALA A 426 51.82 -20.18 -8.24
C ALA A 426 53.18 -20.21 -7.50
N GLY A 427 53.76 -19.05 -7.17
CA GLY A 427 55.08 -18.93 -6.53
C GLY A 427 55.09 -18.98 -4.99
N GLY A 428 53.93 -19.02 -4.33
CA GLY A 428 53.82 -18.97 -2.85
C GLY A 428 53.98 -20.31 -2.11
N GLY A 429 54.49 -21.35 -2.77
CA GLY A 429 54.56 -22.71 -2.21
C GLY A 429 55.90 -23.38 -2.41
N LYS A 430 56.93 -22.98 -1.64
CA LYS A 430 57.88 -23.87 -0.94
C LYS A 430 59.10 -23.09 -0.41
N LYS A 431 59.23 -23.18 0.92
CA LYS A 431 60.38 -22.94 1.82
C LYS A 431 60.88 -21.51 1.98
#